data_AF-A0AAE7UTC7-F1
#
_entry.id   AF-A0AAE7UTC7-F1
#
_cell.length_a   1.000
_cell.length_b   1.000
_cell.length_c   1.000
_cell.angle_alpha   90.00
_cell.angle_beta   90.00
_cell.angle_gamma   90.00
#
_symmetry.space_group_name_H-M   'P 1'
#
loop_
_entity.id
_entity.type
_entity.pdbx_description
1 polymer ?
#
loop_
_entity_poly.entity_id
_entity_poly.type
_entity_poly.pdbx_seq_one_letter_code
_entity_poly.pdbx_strand_id
1 'polypeptide(L)'
;MHVELDPVFEKWWKSQGVINDRDKSKARVAFVAAYKLALKQKAKTYNFQAGRWTVTVLATSMKDAKILATAKLNERAEKLLAKPPAGGWGLRLVAEKAEENLR
;
A
#
# COMPACT_ATOMS: atom_id res chain seq x y z
N MET A 1 6.28 2.31 3.64
CA MET A 1 6.76 3.61 4.17
C MET A 1 5.51 4.43 4.47
N HIS A 2 5.19 4.71 5.74
CA HIS A 2 4.13 5.67 6.03
C HIS A 2 4.64 7.03 5.56
N VAL A 3 4.28 7.44 4.34
CA VAL A 3 4.48 8.81 3.92
C VAL A 3 3.61 9.64 4.84
N GLU A 4 4.22 10.44 5.70
CA GLU A 4 3.48 11.41 6.49
C GLU A 4 2.74 12.30 5.49
N LEU A 5 1.42 12.16 5.45
CA LEU A 5 0.56 12.86 4.49
C LEU A 5 0.60 14.37 4.71
N ASP A 6 0.93 14.78 5.93
CA ASP A 6 0.94 16.17 6.37
C ASP A 6 2.02 17.01 5.70
N PRO A 7 3.33 16.65 5.69
CA PRO A 7 4.33 17.42 4.96
C PRO A 7 4.09 17.46 3.45
N VAL A 8 3.53 16.39 2.86
CA VAL A 8 3.21 16.36 1.42
C VAL A 8 2.02 17.26 1.12
N PHE A 9 0.97 17.20 1.94
CA PHE A 9 -0.20 18.06 1.84
C PHE A 9 0.18 19.54 2.04
N GLU A 10 0.98 19.88 3.04
CA GLU A 10 1.40 21.26 3.29
C GLU A 10 2.23 21.83 2.13
N LYS A 11 3.11 21.02 1.54
CA LYS A 11 3.87 21.43 0.35
C LYS A 11 2.94 21.69 -0.85
N TRP A 12 1.97 20.82 -1.09
CA TRP A 12 0.97 20.99 -2.13
C TRP A 12 0.06 22.20 -1.85
N TRP A 13 -0.40 22.37 -0.62
CA TRP A 13 -1.26 23.48 -0.20
C TRP A 13 -0.57 24.83 -0.41
N LYS A 14 0.70 24.95 0.00
CA LYS A 14 1.51 26.16 -0.22
C LYS A 14 1.75 26.49 -1.69
N SER A 15 1.67 25.51 -2.60
CA SER A 15 1.82 25.77 -4.04
C SER A 15 0.54 26.28 -4.71
N GLN A 16 -0.61 26.25 -4.03
CA GLN A 16 -1.89 26.70 -4.57
C GLN A 16 -2.12 28.22 -4.52
N GLY A 17 -1.18 29.01 -3.95
CA GLY A 17 -1.25 30.48 -3.92
C GLY A 17 -2.17 31.04 -2.83
N VAL A 18 -2.86 32.15 -3.12
CA VAL A 18 -3.74 32.86 -2.17
C VAL A 18 -5.06 32.08 -2.02
N ILE A 19 -5.14 31.26 -0.98
CA ILE A 19 -6.36 30.52 -0.64
C ILE A 19 -6.83 30.90 0.75
N ASN A 20 -8.14 31.10 0.88
CA ASN A 20 -8.81 31.41 2.13
C ASN A 20 -8.67 30.20 3.10
N ASP A 21 -8.18 30.43 4.31
CA ASP A 21 -7.86 29.37 5.30
C ASP A 21 -9.07 28.45 5.61
N ARG A 22 -10.29 28.97 5.41
CA ARG A 22 -11.57 28.27 5.61
C ARG A 22 -11.72 26.98 4.80
N ASP A 23 -11.00 26.80 3.70
CA ASP A 23 -11.13 25.62 2.82
C ASP A 23 -10.05 24.55 3.02
N LYS A 24 -9.07 24.77 3.90
CA LYS A 24 -7.92 23.88 4.10
C LYS A 24 -8.33 22.44 4.48
N SER A 25 -9.31 22.31 5.37
CA SER A 25 -9.81 20.99 5.79
C SER A 25 -10.49 20.22 4.67
N LYS A 26 -11.29 20.89 3.82
CA LYS A 26 -11.94 20.26 2.66
C LYS A 26 -10.90 19.86 1.61
N ALA A 27 -9.94 20.75 1.35
CA ALA A 27 -8.83 20.46 0.46
C ALA A 27 -7.98 19.29 0.93
N ARG A 28 -7.78 19.13 2.25
CA ARG A 28 -7.07 17.97 2.82
C ARG A 28 -7.79 16.66 2.54
N VAL A 29 -9.10 16.61 2.70
CA VAL A 29 -9.90 15.41 2.39
C VAL A 29 -9.78 15.04 0.91
N ALA A 30 -9.96 16.02 0.02
CA ALA A 30 -9.83 15.82 -1.42
C ALA A 30 -8.42 15.38 -1.82
N PHE A 31 -7.39 16.02 -1.26
CA PHE A 31 -5.99 15.67 -1.50
C PHE A 31 -5.67 14.25 -1.05
N VAL A 32 -6.10 13.85 0.16
CA VAL A 32 -5.86 12.50 0.67
C VAL A 32 -6.52 11.45 -0.22
N ALA A 33 -7.74 11.70 -0.70
CA ALA A 33 -8.44 10.81 -1.62
C ALA A 33 -7.68 10.69 -2.96
N ALA A 34 -7.30 11.82 -3.57
CA ALA A 34 -6.56 11.85 -4.83
C ALA A 34 -5.17 11.20 -4.70
N TYR A 35 -4.46 11.46 -3.59
CA TYR A 35 -3.14 10.90 -3.32
C TYR A 35 -3.22 9.37 -3.12
N LYS A 36 -4.21 8.89 -2.37
CA LYS A 36 -4.46 7.44 -2.24
C LYS A 36 -4.78 6.79 -3.58
N LEU A 37 -5.57 7.46 -4.43
CA LEU A 37 -5.87 6.98 -5.78
C LEU A 37 -4.60 6.92 -6.65
N ALA A 38 -3.77 7.96 -6.62
CA ALA A 38 -2.51 7.99 -7.36
C ALA A 38 -1.52 6.91 -6.87
N LEU A 39 -1.48 6.64 -5.56
CA LEU A 39 -0.69 5.52 -5.01
C LEU A 39 -1.21 4.16 -5.48
N LYS A 40 -2.54 3.98 -5.56
CA LYS A 40 -3.14 2.76 -6.11
C LYS A 40 -2.79 2.58 -7.59
N GLN A 41 -2.87 3.62 -8.40
CA GLN A 41 -2.50 3.54 -9.83
C GLN A 41 -1.02 3.22 -10.05
N LYS A 42 -0.15 3.58 -9.10
CA LYS A 42 1.28 3.24 -9.11
C LYS A 42 1.58 1.90 -8.45
N ALA A 43 0.59 1.23 -7.87
CA ALA A 43 0.80 -0.05 -7.23
C ALA A 43 1.06 -1.12 -8.30
N LYS A 44 2.04 -1.97 -8.02
CA LYS A 44 2.27 -3.19 -8.78
C LYS A 44 1.65 -4.37 -8.04
N THR A 45 1.27 -5.38 -8.80
CA THR A 45 0.85 -6.67 -8.27
C THR A 45 2.08 -7.53 -7.98
N TYR A 46 2.17 -8.00 -6.75
CA TYR A 46 3.19 -8.92 -6.28
C TYR A 46 2.55 -10.24 -5.86
N ASN A 47 3.01 -11.34 -6.43
CA ASN A 47 2.64 -12.68 -6.00
C ASN A 47 3.78 -13.27 -5.18
N PHE A 48 3.51 -13.55 -3.90
CA PHE A 48 4.45 -14.24 -3.02
C PHE A 48 3.98 -15.65 -2.69
N GLN A 49 4.93 -16.57 -2.60
CA GLN A 49 4.73 -17.91 -2.10
C GLN A 49 5.46 -18.08 -0.77
N ALA A 50 4.79 -18.67 0.21
CA ALA A 50 5.35 -19.08 1.49
C ALA A 50 4.93 -20.52 1.77
N GLY A 51 5.84 -21.46 1.55
CA GLY A 51 5.53 -22.90 1.57
C GLY A 51 4.44 -23.24 0.56
N ARG A 52 3.32 -23.79 1.05
CA ARG A 52 2.15 -24.14 0.23
C ARG A 52 1.19 -22.98 -0.05
N TRP A 53 1.39 -21.81 0.57
CA TRP A 53 0.47 -20.67 0.42
C TRP A 53 0.99 -19.67 -0.60
N THR A 54 0.10 -19.22 -1.47
CA THR A 54 0.36 -18.10 -2.39
C THR A 54 -0.54 -16.94 -2.02
N VAL A 55 0.02 -15.74 -1.98
CA VAL A 55 -0.68 -14.50 -1.69
C VAL A 55 -0.35 -13.43 -2.73
N THR A 56 -1.39 -12.79 -3.23
CA THR A 56 -1.29 -11.63 -4.13
C THR A 56 -1.47 -10.35 -3.32
N VAL A 57 -0.57 -9.40 -3.47
CA VAL A 57 -0.62 -8.08 -2.81
C VAL A 57 -0.35 -6.97 -3.80
N LEU A 58 -1.06 -5.85 -3.64
CA LEU A 58 -0.82 -4.62 -4.37
C LEU A 58 0.05 -3.72 -3.51
N ALA A 59 1.18 -3.29 -4.05
CA ALA A 59 2.10 -2.41 -3.34
C ALA A 59 2.84 -1.49 -4.31
N THR A 60 3.23 -0.31 -3.83
CA THR A 60 4.06 0.63 -4.59
C THR A 60 5.55 0.30 -4.53
N SER A 61 5.96 -0.60 -3.63
CA SER A 61 7.34 -1.04 -3.47
C SER A 61 7.43 -2.51 -3.04
N MET A 62 8.52 -3.19 -3.40
CA MET A 62 8.76 -4.58 -2.98
C MET A 62 8.82 -4.74 -1.45
N LYS A 63 9.34 -3.72 -0.74
CA LYS A 63 9.40 -3.72 0.73
C LYS A 63 8.01 -3.69 1.34
N ASP A 64 7.14 -2.80 0.86
CA ASP A 64 5.74 -2.73 1.31
C ASP A 64 4.97 -4.01 0.91
N ALA A 65 5.27 -4.56 -0.27
CA ALA A 65 4.71 -5.82 -0.73
C ALA A 65 5.01 -6.98 0.23
N LYS A 66 6.25 -7.09 0.70
CA LYS A 66 6.63 -8.12 1.69
C LYS A 66 5.88 -7.94 3.02
N ILE A 67 5.72 -6.70 3.50
CA ILE A 67 4.99 -6.41 4.74
C ILE A 67 3.51 -6.83 4.59
N LEU A 68 2.88 -6.43 3.50
CA LEU A 68 1.48 -6.79 3.21
C LEU A 68 1.30 -8.30 3.01
N ALA A 69 2.26 -8.98 2.38
CA ALA A 69 2.22 -10.42 2.19
C ALA A 69 2.30 -11.16 3.53
N THR A 70 3.21 -10.75 4.42
CA THR A 70 3.31 -11.28 5.79
C THR A 70 2.00 -11.08 6.55
N ALA A 71 1.41 -9.88 6.48
CA ALA A 71 0.14 -9.59 7.15
C ALA A 71 -1.01 -10.49 6.64
N LYS A 72 -1.13 -10.66 5.31
CA LYS A 72 -2.13 -11.58 4.72
C LYS A 72 -1.91 -13.04 5.11
N LEU A 73 -0.65 -13.48 5.21
CA LEU A 73 -0.34 -14.84 5.62
C LEU A 73 -0.66 -15.07 7.11
N ASN A 74 -0.41 -14.07 7.97
CA ASN A 74 -0.84 -14.11 9.37
C ASN A 74 -2.36 -14.21 9.49
N GLU A 75 -3.10 -13.32 8.80
CA GLU A 75 -4.57 -13.36 8.80
C GLU A 75 -5.10 -14.71 8.31
N ARG A 76 -4.47 -15.29 7.28
CA ARG A 76 -4.83 -16.62 6.78
C ARG A 76 -4.50 -17.73 7.78
N ALA A 77 -3.38 -17.63 8.50
CA ALA A 77 -3.02 -18.59 9.52
C ALA A 77 -4.00 -18.56 10.69
N GLU A 78 -4.37 -17.37 11.16
CA GLU A 78 -5.37 -17.17 12.21
C GLU A 78 -6.72 -17.77 11.80
N LYS A 79 -7.20 -17.49 10.58
CA LYS A 79 -8.45 -18.06 10.04
C LYS A 79 -8.45 -19.58 9.95
N LEU A 80 -7.28 -20.18 9.70
CA LEU A 80 -7.13 -21.64 9.57
C LEU A 80 -6.70 -22.30 10.88
N LEU A 81 -6.66 -21.56 12.00
CA LEU A 81 -6.13 -22.02 13.29
C LEU A 81 -4.72 -22.64 13.17
N ALA A 82 -3.95 -22.17 12.18
CA ALA A 82 -2.58 -22.58 11.94
C ALA A 82 -1.62 -21.63 12.67
N LYS A 83 -0.50 -22.15 13.15
CA LYS A 83 0.54 -21.32 13.77
C LYS A 83 1.45 -20.73 12.69
N PRO A 84 1.81 -19.44 12.76
CA PRO A 84 2.85 -18.90 11.91
C PRO A 84 4.19 -19.59 12.20
N PRO A 85 5.05 -19.78 11.19
CA PRO A 85 6.37 -20.38 11.38
C PRO A 85 7.25 -19.53 12.32
N ALA A 86 8.05 -20.20 13.17
CA ALA A 86 8.87 -19.55 14.20
C ALA A 86 9.90 -18.54 13.65
N GLY A 87 10.39 -18.75 12.42
CA GLY A 87 11.30 -17.84 11.72
C GLY A 87 10.61 -16.79 10.83
N GLY A 88 9.27 -16.69 10.89
CA GLY A 88 8.48 -15.88 9.97
C GLY A 88 8.26 -16.52 8.60
N TRP A 89 7.44 -15.87 7.77
CA TRP A 89 7.10 -16.38 6.45
C TRP A 89 8.29 -16.26 5.48
N GLY A 90 8.78 -17.40 4.97
CA GLY A 90 9.76 -17.44 3.90
C GLY A 90 9.13 -16.99 2.57
N LEU A 91 9.06 -15.68 2.34
CA LEU A 91 8.44 -15.09 1.15
C LEU A 91 9.35 -15.24 -0.08
N ARG A 92 8.93 -16.08 -1.02
CA ARG A 92 9.50 -16.17 -2.37
C ARG A 92 8.65 -15.35 -3.34
N LEU A 93 9.26 -14.42 -4.07
CA LEU A 93 8.57 -13.74 -5.16
C LEU A 93 8.34 -14.72 -6.32
N VAL A 94 7.09 -14.88 -6.72
CA VAL A 94 6.67 -15.75 -7.84
C VAL A 94 6.49 -14.94 -9.11
N ALA A 95 5.88 -13.76 -9.01
CA ALA A 95 5.72 -12.83 -10.12
C ALA A 95 5.58 -11.40 -9.60
N GLU A 96 6.23 -10.46 -10.29
CA GLU A 96 5.90 -9.03 -10.25
C GLU A 96 5.19 -8.71 -11.57
N LYS A 97 3.98 -8.17 -11.49
CA LYS A 97 3.29 -7.60 -12.64
C LYS A 97 3.02 -6.14 -12.32
N ALA A 98 3.49 -5.24 -13.17
CA ALA A 98 2.89 -3.91 -13.19
C ALA A 98 1.41 -4.12 -13.54
N GLU A 99 0.51 -3.49 -12.78
CA GLU A 99 -0.89 -3.44 -13.19
C GLU A 99 -0.91 -2.67 -14.52
N GLU A 100 -0.98 -3.40 -15.63
CA GLU A 100 -1.25 -2.82 -16.94
C GLU A 100 -2.68 -2.30 -16.83
N ASN A 101 -2.80 -1.01 -16.51
CA ASN A 101 -4.07 -0.33 -16.33
C ASN A 101 -4.91 -0.60 -17.57
N LEU A 102 -5.93 -1.45 -17.41
CA LEU A 102 -7.00 -1.58 -18.38
C LEU A 102 -7.59 -0.18 -18.57
N ARG A 103 -7.53 0.28 -19.82
CA ARG A 103 -8.12 1.53 -20.31
C ARG A 103 -9.57 1.70 -19.88
#